data_AF-A0A0D7BNV3-F1
#
_entry.id   AF-A0A0D7BNV3-F1
#
_cell.length_a   1.000
_cell.length_b   1.000
_cell.length_c   1.000
_cell.angle_alpha   90.00
_cell.angle_beta   90.00
_cell.angle_gamma   90.00
#
_symmetry.space_group_name_H-M   'P 1'
#
loop_
_entity.id
_entity.type
_entity.pdbx_description
1 polymer ?
#
loop_
_entity_poly.entity_id
_entity_poly.type
_entity_poly.pdbx_seq_one_letter_code
_entity_poly.pdbx_strand_id
1 'polypeptide(L)'
;MTAGREDDDVELAPLSKNAETYDNDDDNGVDSDADAQALLGAHGSSDGQRAKSWYGEPDTAGLWPQVKGIVTESAPTLLFSTIGLMLSGELLDHVTHWRAMVQVDQLIMIIPVVLNLKGNLEMNLSARLGTAANMGHLDDPSTRRQIILGNLSLLQVQATVVSFIAACVSLVLGLIVPRNSEAPPTEARSLWSRRPRPILPPVRERKSGIAEFVMVASSAMSAACLSSIILGSFMCGLIVLCRRLGRDPDNIAPPIAACLGDLVTLVLLGAVSMVLIPFLHTPMPAIVMLILVLSAVACGFSLRRNTHVRDLIWQGWSPLFGAMVISSATGIILDLFVSRYEDFALLAVIISGLPGGVGSIFISRLSTALHAATTSMRGDTHKGPSNKVVMTTLLLITVPVEVIFLAMLYGFGWIDLPIIFTVFSVGFFCVAVFTSLITGKWLVNLLWWRDLDPDMYALPLHSAGMDLIGQLLLVLCFEIVSLMGVTVAVRAKHKR
;
A
#
# COMPACT_ATOMS: atom_id res chain seq x y z
N MET A 1 11.87 41.25 31.85
CA MET A 1 12.16 39.89 32.35
C MET A 1 11.88 38.93 31.23
N THR A 2 12.95 38.45 30.63
CA THR A 2 13.04 37.61 29.43
C THR A 2 13.02 36.13 29.82
N ALA A 3 12.14 35.36 29.17
CA ALA A 3 12.21 33.89 29.07
C ALA A 3 11.76 33.60 27.62
N GLY A 4 12.63 33.15 26.72
CA GLY A 4 13.35 31.87 26.79
C GLY A 4 12.58 30.90 25.89
N ARG A 5 12.67 31.08 24.58
CA ARG A 5 12.08 30.20 23.56
C ARG A 5 13.24 29.40 22.98
N GLU A 6 13.24 28.10 23.25
CA GLU A 6 14.23 27.17 22.72
C GLU A 6 14.02 27.04 21.20
N ASP A 7 15.07 27.38 20.46
CA ASP A 7 15.21 27.18 19.02
C ASP A 7 15.62 25.71 18.79
N ASP A 8 14.71 24.90 18.24
CA ASP A 8 15.03 23.59 17.65
C ASP A 8 15.63 23.85 16.26
N ASP A 9 16.91 24.21 16.22
CA ASP A 9 17.68 24.35 14.98
C ASP A 9 17.82 22.99 14.27
N VAL A 10 17.63 23.02 12.96
CA VAL A 10 17.94 21.91 12.06
C VAL A 10 19.46 21.76 12.03
N GLU A 11 19.97 20.75 12.74
CA GLU A 11 21.38 20.38 12.72
C GLU A 11 21.74 19.81 11.34
N LEU A 12 22.22 20.69 10.45
CA LEU A 12 22.90 20.33 9.20
C LEU A 12 24.31 19.85 9.55
N ALA A 13 24.66 18.63 9.15
CA ALA A 13 26.00 18.08 9.31
C ALA A 13 27.05 18.89 8.50
N PRO A 14 28.26 19.12 9.02
CA PRO A 14 29.27 19.93 8.34
C PRO A 14 29.98 19.13 7.24
N LEU A 15 30.00 19.67 6.02
CA LEU A 15 30.82 19.17 4.91
C LEU A 15 32.30 19.52 5.15
N SER A 16 33.17 18.51 5.10
CA SER A 16 34.61 18.67 5.26
C SER A 16 35.24 19.37 4.05
N LYS A 17 36.02 20.41 4.35
CA LYS A 17 36.96 21.10 3.47
C LYS A 17 37.94 20.12 2.83
N ASN A 18 38.20 20.29 1.55
CA ASN A 18 39.56 20.25 0.97
C ASN A 18 39.58 21.19 -0.23
N ALA A 19 40.18 22.36 0.00
CA ALA A 19 40.61 23.26 -1.06
C ALA A 19 42.08 22.92 -1.34
N GLU A 20 42.37 22.46 -2.55
CA GLU A 20 43.72 22.56 -3.10
C GLU A 20 43.68 23.44 -4.34
N THR A 21 44.56 24.42 -4.31
CA THR A 21 44.83 25.45 -5.30
C THR A 21 45.73 24.87 -6.39
N TYR A 22 45.37 24.99 -7.67
CA TYR A 22 46.35 24.99 -8.77
C TYR A 22 45.90 25.93 -9.90
N ASP A 23 46.92 26.61 -10.43
CA ASP A 23 46.93 27.68 -11.42
C ASP A 23 46.41 27.31 -12.82
N ASN A 24 46.07 28.36 -13.57
CA ASN A 24 45.75 28.37 -14.99
C ASN A 24 46.86 27.78 -15.86
N ASP A 25 46.49 27.10 -16.95
CA ASP A 25 47.06 27.30 -18.29
C ASP A 25 46.12 26.71 -19.37
N ASP A 26 46.02 27.44 -20.48
CA ASP A 26 45.22 27.17 -21.68
C ASP A 26 45.64 25.89 -22.42
N ASP A 27 44.68 25.11 -22.97
CA ASP A 27 44.57 24.80 -24.41
C ASP A 27 43.32 23.93 -24.73
N ASN A 28 42.84 24.08 -25.96
CA ASN A 28 41.61 23.52 -26.52
C ASN A 28 41.66 22.00 -26.77
N GLY A 29 40.53 21.32 -26.55
CA GLY A 29 40.36 19.93 -26.99
C GLY A 29 38.99 19.34 -26.68
N VAL A 30 38.18 19.20 -27.72
CA VAL A 30 36.89 18.50 -27.82
C VAL A 30 36.96 17.08 -27.27
N ASP A 31 36.16 16.72 -26.27
CA ASP A 31 35.06 15.72 -26.37
C ASP A 31 34.41 15.41 -25.00
N SER A 32 33.13 15.05 -25.10
CA SER A 32 32.10 14.79 -24.10
C SER A 32 32.50 14.24 -22.72
N ASP A 33 32.10 14.95 -21.66
CA ASP A 33 31.87 14.39 -20.33
C ASP A 33 30.61 15.01 -19.70
N ALA A 34 29.91 14.17 -18.92
CA ALA A 34 28.99 14.52 -17.83
C ALA A 34 27.56 15.01 -18.15
N ASP A 35 26.72 14.13 -18.71
CA ASP A 35 25.24 14.25 -18.67
C ASP A 35 24.62 13.14 -17.79
N ALA A 36 24.95 13.16 -16.50
CA ALA A 36 24.36 12.23 -15.52
C ALA A 36 23.99 12.91 -14.20
N GLN A 37 23.40 14.10 -14.22
CA GLN A 37 22.68 14.67 -13.07
C GLN A 37 22.01 15.99 -13.44
N ALA A 38 20.74 15.91 -13.87
CA ALA A 38 19.70 16.97 -13.80
C ALA A 38 18.52 16.57 -14.69
N LEU A 39 17.80 15.53 -14.29
CA LEU A 39 16.60 15.05 -14.99
C LEU A 39 15.39 15.89 -14.58
N LEU A 40 15.37 17.19 -14.96
CA LEU A 40 14.21 18.09 -15.09
C LEU A 40 14.70 19.52 -15.43
N GLY A 41 14.88 19.81 -16.73
CA GLY A 41 15.03 21.18 -17.27
C GLY A 41 14.16 21.30 -18.53
N ALA A 42 13.07 22.07 -18.50
CA ALA A 42 13.00 23.52 -18.68
C ALA A 42 13.23 23.96 -20.14
N HIS A 43 12.15 23.97 -20.92
CA HIS A 43 11.96 24.89 -22.05
C HIS A 43 10.46 25.14 -22.24
N GLY A 44 10.01 26.38 -22.03
CA GLY A 44 8.62 26.77 -22.21
C GLY A 44 8.21 27.99 -21.38
N SER A 45 8.82 29.14 -21.67
CA SER A 45 8.35 30.44 -21.19
C SER A 45 7.11 30.89 -21.98
N SER A 46 5.95 30.92 -21.32
CA SER A 46 4.82 31.78 -21.69
C SER A 46 3.86 31.97 -20.50
N ASP A 47 4.01 33.14 -19.88
CA ASP A 47 3.01 34.06 -19.31
C ASP A 47 1.61 33.55 -18.90
N GLY A 48 1.21 33.91 -17.67
CA GLY A 48 -0.16 34.38 -17.43
C GLY A 48 -1.24 33.43 -16.89
N GLN A 49 -0.96 32.58 -15.89
CA GLN A 49 -2.02 32.08 -14.99
C GLN A 49 -1.42 31.68 -13.65
N ARG A 50 -1.81 32.39 -12.58
CA ARG A 50 -1.48 32.07 -11.17
C ARG A 50 -1.81 30.60 -10.91
N ALA A 51 -0.79 29.75 -10.95
CA ALA A 51 -0.86 28.39 -10.46
C ALA A 51 -1.22 28.48 -8.97
N LYS A 52 -2.39 27.95 -8.59
CA LYS A 52 -2.70 27.73 -7.17
C LYS A 52 -1.75 26.64 -6.67
N SER A 53 -0.60 27.06 -6.16
CA SER A 53 0.24 26.23 -5.31
C SER A 53 -0.60 25.80 -4.10
N TRP A 54 -0.66 24.50 -3.82
CA TRP A 54 -1.35 23.89 -2.67
C TRP A 54 -0.82 24.40 -1.35
N TYR A 55 0.47 24.73 -1.37
CA TYR A 55 1.09 25.55 -0.36
C TYR A 55 0.76 27.00 -0.73
N GLY A 56 -0.43 27.44 -0.29
CA GLY A 56 -0.90 28.80 -0.47
C GLY A 56 0.09 29.85 0.05
N GLU A 57 -0.19 31.11 -0.29
CA GLU A 57 0.55 32.32 0.13
C GLU A 57 1.04 32.23 1.59
N PRO A 58 2.29 32.64 1.87
CA PRO A 58 2.84 32.56 3.21
C PRO A 58 2.11 33.51 4.17
N ASP A 59 2.04 33.08 5.43
CA ASP A 59 1.87 33.90 6.63
C ASP A 59 0.53 34.62 6.85
N THR A 60 -0.46 33.88 7.40
CA THR A 60 -1.36 34.33 8.50
C THR A 60 -2.41 33.27 8.92
N ALA A 61 -2.43 32.08 8.32
CA ALA A 61 -3.36 31.03 8.73
C ALA A 61 -2.88 30.32 10.01
N GLY A 62 -3.57 30.52 11.13
CA GLY A 62 -3.30 29.81 12.38
C GLY A 62 -3.30 28.29 12.25
N LEU A 63 -2.88 27.59 13.31
CA LEU A 63 -2.85 26.12 13.37
C LEU A 63 -4.21 25.47 13.00
N TRP A 64 -5.31 26.14 13.34
CA TRP A 64 -6.67 25.62 13.14
C TRP A 64 -7.08 25.44 11.66
N PRO A 65 -6.93 26.43 10.75
CA PRO A 65 -7.14 26.22 9.32
C PRO A 65 -6.39 25.02 8.71
N GLN A 66 -5.13 24.83 9.11
CA GLN A 66 -4.29 23.73 8.61
C GLN A 66 -4.82 22.38 9.09
N VAL A 67 -5.06 22.25 10.40
CA VAL A 67 -5.66 21.05 11.01
C VAL A 67 -7.02 20.75 10.39
N LYS A 68 -7.87 21.78 10.22
CA LYS A 68 -9.19 21.65 9.62
C LYS A 68 -9.11 21.09 8.19
N GLY A 69 -8.19 21.59 7.36
CA GLY A 69 -7.97 21.07 6.00
C GLY A 69 -7.65 19.58 6.01
N ILE A 70 -6.62 19.18 6.77
CA ILE A 70 -6.18 17.79 6.92
C ILE A 70 -7.34 16.90 7.37
N VAL A 71 -8.08 17.32 8.41
CA VAL A 71 -9.21 16.56 8.95
C VAL A 71 -10.33 16.41 7.93
N THR A 72 -10.69 17.48 7.20
CA THR A 72 -11.79 17.44 6.23
C THR A 72 -11.50 16.59 5.00
N GLU A 73 -10.22 16.35 4.70
CA GLU A 73 -9.80 15.52 3.56
C GLU A 73 -9.50 14.08 4.01
N SER A 74 -8.78 13.92 5.12
CA SER A 74 -8.30 12.61 5.58
C SER A 74 -9.38 11.81 6.31
N ALA A 75 -10.22 12.43 7.16
CA ALA A 75 -11.17 11.68 7.98
C ALA A 75 -12.24 10.93 7.15
N PRO A 76 -12.89 11.56 6.14
CA PRO A 76 -13.85 10.85 5.29
C PRO A 76 -13.18 9.73 4.47
N THR A 77 -11.96 9.99 4.01
CA THR A 77 -11.15 9.04 3.24
C THR A 77 -10.78 7.81 4.07
N LEU A 78 -10.31 8.01 5.31
CA LEU A 78 -9.98 6.93 6.24
C LEU A 78 -11.22 6.12 6.64
N LEU A 79 -12.36 6.78 6.85
CA LEU A 79 -13.63 6.10 7.11
C LEU A 79 -14.12 5.29 5.90
N PHE A 80 -13.96 5.82 4.69
CA PHE A 80 -14.26 5.05 3.48
C PHE A 80 -13.29 3.85 3.34
N SER A 81 -12.02 4.06 3.67
CA SER A 81 -10.98 3.03 3.66
C SER A 81 -11.28 1.90 4.65
N THR A 82 -11.74 2.19 5.88
CA THR A 82 -12.12 1.14 6.84
C THR A 82 -13.25 0.28 6.30
N ILE A 83 -14.27 0.90 5.71
CA ILE A 83 -15.40 0.17 5.10
C ILE A 83 -14.89 -0.71 3.95
N GLY A 84 -14.02 -0.18 3.08
CA GLY A 84 -13.43 -0.95 1.98
C GLY A 84 -12.58 -2.14 2.46
N LEU A 85 -11.77 -1.96 3.49
CA LEU A 85 -10.96 -3.01 4.10
C LEU A 85 -11.85 -4.07 4.77
N MET A 86 -12.88 -3.65 5.50
CA MET A 86 -13.88 -4.54 6.11
C MET A 86 -14.60 -5.40 5.07
N LEU A 87 -15.05 -4.78 3.98
CA LEU A 87 -15.69 -5.49 2.87
C LEU A 87 -14.72 -6.44 2.16
N SER A 88 -13.44 -6.07 2.04
CA SER A 88 -12.41 -6.93 1.47
C SER A 88 -12.17 -8.17 2.34
N GLY A 89 -12.16 -8.02 3.66
CA GLY A 89 -12.04 -9.12 4.61
C GLY A 89 -13.21 -10.11 4.51
N GLU A 90 -14.45 -9.63 4.51
CA GLU A 90 -15.64 -10.50 4.34
C GLU A 90 -15.67 -11.14 2.94
N LEU A 91 -15.31 -10.37 1.91
CA LEU A 91 -15.21 -10.90 0.55
C LEU A 91 -14.17 -12.01 0.46
N LEU A 92 -13.04 -11.90 1.18
CA LEU A 92 -12.01 -12.93 1.19
C LEU A 92 -12.56 -14.24 1.72
N ASP A 93 -13.32 -14.20 2.83
CA ASP A 93 -14.01 -15.38 3.36
C ASP A 93 -14.93 -16.00 2.30
N HIS A 94 -15.75 -15.19 1.63
CA HIS A 94 -16.64 -15.69 0.59
C HIS A 94 -15.91 -16.26 -0.64
N VAL A 95 -14.87 -15.58 -1.12
CA VAL A 95 -14.10 -15.99 -2.31
C VAL A 95 -13.34 -17.29 -2.05
N THR A 96 -12.84 -17.52 -0.83
CA THR A 96 -12.14 -18.79 -0.50
C THR A 96 -13.02 -20.04 -0.67
N HIS A 97 -14.34 -19.90 -0.59
CA HIS A 97 -15.30 -20.99 -0.79
C HIS A 97 -15.70 -21.21 -2.25
N TRP A 98 -15.24 -20.36 -3.17
CA TRP A 98 -15.58 -20.49 -4.58
C TRP A 98 -14.95 -21.75 -5.19
N ARG A 99 -15.66 -22.36 -6.15
CA ARG A 99 -15.25 -23.62 -6.81
C ARG A 99 -13.80 -23.58 -7.31
N ALA A 100 -13.35 -22.46 -7.87
CA ALA A 100 -11.97 -22.33 -8.35
C ALA A 100 -10.94 -22.43 -7.21
N MET A 101 -11.18 -21.75 -6.08
CA MET A 101 -10.30 -21.73 -4.91
C MET A 101 -10.23 -23.11 -4.23
N VAL A 102 -11.34 -23.84 -4.20
CA VAL A 102 -11.40 -25.20 -3.64
C VAL A 102 -10.77 -26.23 -4.57
N GLN A 103 -10.82 -26.02 -5.89
CA GLN A 103 -10.24 -26.95 -6.86
C GLN A 103 -8.73 -26.77 -7.05
N VAL A 104 -8.21 -25.56 -6.84
CA VAL A 104 -6.79 -25.23 -7.02
C VAL A 104 -6.26 -24.55 -5.76
N ASP A 105 -5.66 -25.33 -4.86
CA ASP A 105 -5.11 -24.86 -3.58
C ASP A 105 -4.12 -23.69 -3.72
N GLN A 106 -3.38 -23.66 -4.83
CA GLN A 106 -2.40 -22.62 -5.15
C GLN A 106 -3.04 -21.23 -5.36
N LEU A 107 -4.33 -21.17 -5.71
CA LEU A 107 -5.05 -19.90 -5.80
C LEU A 107 -5.35 -19.29 -4.43
N ILE A 108 -5.45 -20.08 -3.36
CA ILE A 108 -5.61 -19.53 -2.00
C ILE A 108 -4.28 -18.97 -1.51
N MET A 109 -3.19 -19.71 -1.74
CA MET A 109 -1.84 -19.34 -1.31
C MET A 109 -1.32 -18.06 -1.98
N ILE A 110 -1.78 -17.75 -3.20
CA ILE A 110 -1.35 -16.54 -3.93
C ILE A 110 -2.09 -15.26 -3.47
N ILE A 111 -3.28 -15.38 -2.86
CA ILE A 111 -4.11 -14.20 -2.53
C ILE A 111 -3.35 -13.18 -1.67
N PRO A 112 -2.75 -13.54 -0.51
CA PRO A 112 -2.07 -12.55 0.34
C PRO A 112 -0.91 -11.85 -0.39
N VAL A 113 -0.18 -12.61 -1.21
CA VAL A 113 0.97 -12.11 -1.97
C VAL A 113 0.51 -11.13 -3.05
N VAL A 114 -0.52 -11.49 -3.84
CA VAL A 114 -1.03 -10.63 -4.93
C VAL A 114 -1.70 -9.37 -4.40
N LEU A 115 -2.50 -9.46 -3.34
CA LEU A 115 -3.17 -8.29 -2.75
C LEU A 115 -2.14 -7.26 -2.26
N ASN A 116 -1.20 -7.70 -1.43
CA ASN A 116 -0.18 -6.80 -0.88
C ASN A 116 0.67 -6.14 -1.99
N LEU A 117 1.12 -6.93 -2.97
CA LEU A 117 1.93 -6.39 -4.05
C LEU A 117 1.14 -5.41 -4.92
N LYS A 118 -0.11 -5.71 -5.20
CA LYS A 118 -0.95 -4.88 -6.06
C LYS A 118 -1.36 -3.58 -5.36
N GLY A 119 -1.72 -3.62 -4.09
CA GLY A 119 -1.97 -2.45 -3.27
C GLY A 119 -0.76 -1.51 -3.26
N ASN A 120 0.45 -2.04 -3.08
CA ASN A 120 1.69 -1.26 -3.11
C ASN A 120 1.96 -0.59 -4.47
N LEU A 121 1.64 -1.25 -5.60
CA LEU A 121 1.78 -0.65 -6.93
C LEU A 121 0.84 0.55 -7.13
N GLU A 122 -0.41 0.43 -6.67
CA GLU A 122 -1.41 1.50 -6.78
C GLU A 122 -1.11 2.65 -5.82
N MET A 123 -0.59 2.35 -4.63
CA MET A 123 -0.10 3.37 -3.70
C MET A 123 1.09 4.15 -4.26
N ASN A 124 2.05 3.48 -4.91
CA ASN A 124 3.16 4.16 -5.59
C ASN A 124 2.68 5.00 -6.78
N LEU A 125 1.70 4.52 -7.55
CA LEU A 125 1.04 5.33 -8.58
C LEU A 125 0.43 6.59 -7.94
N SER A 126 -0.31 6.40 -6.85
CA SER A 126 -1.00 7.47 -6.13
C SER A 126 -0.04 8.54 -5.63
N ALA A 127 1.05 8.16 -4.95
CA ALA A 127 2.04 9.13 -4.46
C ALA A 127 2.70 9.89 -5.61
N ARG A 128 3.19 9.20 -6.64
CA ARG A 128 3.85 9.85 -7.79
C ARG A 128 2.94 10.86 -8.49
N LEU A 129 1.68 10.48 -8.73
CA LEU A 129 0.72 11.41 -9.33
C LEU A 129 0.27 12.49 -8.34
N GLY A 130 0.22 12.21 -7.04
CA GLY A 130 -0.05 13.17 -5.97
C GLY A 130 1.00 14.26 -5.93
N THR A 131 2.28 13.90 -5.87
CA THR A 131 3.42 14.81 -5.98
C THR A 131 3.37 15.60 -7.28
N ALA A 132 3.16 14.95 -8.43
CA ALA A 132 3.05 15.64 -9.72
C ALA A 132 1.85 16.60 -9.79
N ALA A 133 0.72 16.25 -9.18
CA ALA A 133 -0.44 17.11 -9.05
C ALA A 133 -0.11 18.32 -8.16
N ASN A 134 0.55 18.11 -7.02
CA ASN A 134 0.88 19.16 -6.07
C ASN A 134 1.93 20.13 -6.63
N MET A 135 2.89 19.64 -7.42
CA MET A 135 3.87 20.43 -8.17
C MET A 135 3.30 21.14 -9.42
N GLY A 136 2.03 20.90 -9.78
CA GLY A 136 1.38 21.56 -10.92
C GLY A 136 1.68 20.94 -12.29
N HIS A 137 2.41 19.82 -12.36
CA HIS A 137 2.74 19.14 -13.62
C HIS A 137 1.51 18.56 -14.35
N LEU A 138 0.37 18.43 -13.66
CA LEU A 138 -0.90 17.94 -14.23
C LEU A 138 -1.83 19.05 -14.74
N ASP A 139 -1.43 20.31 -14.65
CA ASP A 139 -2.27 21.44 -15.10
C ASP A 139 -2.37 21.48 -16.62
N ASP A 140 -1.23 21.32 -17.31
CA ASP A 140 -1.19 21.25 -18.77
C ASP A 140 -1.83 19.94 -19.29
N PRO A 141 -2.86 19.99 -20.17
CA PRO A 141 -3.52 18.80 -20.70
C PRO A 141 -2.60 17.84 -21.47
N SER A 142 -1.58 18.36 -22.15
CA SER A 142 -0.69 17.54 -22.97
C SER A 142 0.28 16.73 -22.09
N THR A 143 0.90 17.39 -21.13
CA THR A 143 1.79 16.84 -20.11
C THR A 143 1.03 15.87 -19.20
N ARG A 144 -0.15 16.26 -18.72
CA ARG A 144 -1.05 15.40 -17.94
C ARG A 144 -1.35 14.10 -18.68
N ARG A 145 -1.68 14.15 -19.97
CA ARG A 145 -1.98 12.94 -20.75
C ARG A 145 -0.76 12.03 -20.86
N GLN A 146 0.43 12.59 -21.06
CA GLN A 146 1.67 11.81 -21.13
C GLN A 146 2.02 11.16 -19.79
N ILE A 147 1.87 11.89 -18.66
CA ILE A 147 2.11 11.35 -17.32
C ILE A 147 1.11 10.24 -17.00
N ILE A 148 -0.19 10.45 -17.25
CA ILE A 148 -1.24 9.45 -16.97
C ILE A 148 -1.03 8.20 -17.82
N LEU A 149 -0.91 8.34 -19.15
CA LEU A 149 -0.75 7.17 -20.04
C LEU A 149 0.57 6.44 -19.78
N GLY A 150 1.64 7.16 -19.46
CA GLY A 150 2.92 6.58 -19.07
C GLY A 150 2.81 5.74 -17.81
N ASN A 151 2.23 6.31 -16.75
CA ASN A 151 2.05 5.60 -15.49
C ASN A 151 1.08 4.42 -15.59
N LEU A 152 0.00 4.52 -16.38
CA LEU A 152 -0.88 3.38 -16.64
C LEU A 152 -0.16 2.26 -17.41
N SER A 153 0.68 2.60 -18.38
CA SER A 153 1.49 1.62 -19.11
C SER A 153 2.52 0.94 -18.20
N LEU A 154 3.15 1.71 -17.32
CA LEU A 154 4.06 1.18 -16.30
C LEU A 154 3.33 0.23 -15.35
N LEU A 155 2.14 0.61 -14.89
CA LEU A 155 1.33 -0.20 -14.01
C LEU A 155 0.96 -1.55 -14.65
N GLN A 156 0.69 -1.59 -15.96
CA GLN A 156 0.46 -2.84 -16.69
C GLN A 156 1.69 -3.75 -16.70
N VAL A 157 2.88 -3.18 -16.98
CA VAL A 157 4.13 -3.94 -16.97
C VAL A 157 4.40 -4.50 -15.57
N GLN A 158 4.33 -3.64 -14.56
CA GLN A 158 4.55 -4.01 -13.16
C GLN A 158 3.55 -5.08 -12.71
N ALA A 159 2.25 -4.89 -12.95
CA ALA A 159 1.23 -5.86 -12.57
C ALA A 159 1.45 -7.23 -13.20
N THR A 160 1.83 -7.30 -14.48
CA THR A 160 2.12 -8.55 -15.19
C THR A 160 3.31 -9.27 -14.57
N VAL A 161 4.42 -8.58 -14.36
CA VAL A 161 5.66 -9.17 -13.82
C VAL A 161 5.47 -9.60 -12.36
N VAL A 162 4.89 -8.74 -11.55
CA VAL A 162 4.70 -8.95 -10.11
C VAL A 162 3.73 -10.11 -9.85
N SER A 163 2.63 -10.21 -10.60
CA SER A 163 1.68 -11.33 -10.46
C SER A 163 2.25 -12.66 -10.94
N PHE A 164 3.08 -12.66 -11.98
CA PHE A 164 3.82 -13.86 -12.40
C PHE A 164 4.80 -14.33 -11.31
N ILE A 165 5.56 -13.40 -10.73
CA ILE A 165 6.46 -13.71 -9.61
C ILE A 165 5.67 -14.22 -8.40
N ALA A 166 4.52 -13.61 -8.08
CA ALA A 166 3.65 -14.09 -7.01
C ALA A 166 3.17 -15.53 -7.25
N ALA A 167 2.87 -15.90 -8.50
CA ALA A 167 2.52 -17.28 -8.85
C ALA A 167 3.70 -18.25 -8.65
N CYS A 168 4.92 -17.84 -9.00
CA CYS A 168 6.13 -18.62 -8.70
C CYS A 168 6.35 -18.78 -7.19
N VAL A 169 6.17 -17.72 -6.40
CA VAL A 169 6.27 -17.76 -4.94
C VAL A 169 5.21 -18.67 -4.34
N SER A 170 3.95 -18.57 -4.80
CA SER A 170 2.87 -19.46 -4.38
C SER A 170 3.17 -20.93 -4.69
N LEU A 171 3.79 -21.22 -5.84
CA LEU A 171 4.25 -22.57 -6.18
C LEU A 171 5.31 -23.05 -5.17
N VAL A 172 6.33 -22.23 -4.89
CA VAL A 172 7.41 -22.57 -3.94
C VAL A 172 6.87 -22.77 -2.53
N LEU A 173 6.02 -21.86 -2.04
CA LEU A 173 5.35 -21.99 -0.74
C LEU A 173 4.48 -23.25 -0.70
N GLY A 174 3.74 -23.50 -1.77
CA GLY A 174 2.94 -24.69 -1.94
C GLY A 174 3.76 -25.99 -2.00
N LEU A 175 5.07 -25.92 -2.30
CA LEU A 175 6.02 -27.03 -2.24
C LEU A 175 6.64 -27.23 -0.85
N ILE A 176 6.94 -26.13 -0.15
CA ILE A 176 7.66 -26.11 1.13
C ILE A 176 6.73 -26.33 2.33
N VAL A 177 5.58 -25.67 2.37
CA VAL A 177 4.68 -25.66 3.54
C VAL A 177 3.92 -26.98 3.61
N PRO A 178 4.20 -27.86 4.59
CA PRO A 178 3.39 -29.04 4.83
C PRO A 178 2.06 -28.58 5.40
N ARG A 179 0.93 -28.94 4.77
CA ARG A 179 -0.37 -28.78 5.43
C ARG A 179 -0.42 -29.80 6.56
N ASN A 180 -0.20 -29.35 7.80
CA ASN A 180 -0.45 -30.15 9.00
C ASN A 180 -1.95 -30.43 9.10
N SER A 181 -2.39 -31.49 8.43
CA SER A 181 -3.66 -32.18 8.68
C SER A 181 -3.39 -33.45 9.47
N GLU A 182 -2.63 -33.35 10.56
CA GLU A 182 -2.75 -34.33 11.64
C GLU A 182 -3.68 -33.73 12.68
N ALA A 183 -4.89 -34.30 12.75
CA ALA A 183 -5.75 -34.11 13.90
C ALA A 183 -4.95 -34.42 15.17
N PRO A 184 -5.08 -33.64 16.27
CA PRO A 184 -4.46 -34.03 17.52
C PRO A 184 -4.92 -35.45 17.88
N PRO A 185 -4.02 -36.33 18.36
CA PRO A 185 -4.39 -37.68 18.74
C PRO A 185 -5.55 -37.66 19.73
N THR A 186 -6.50 -38.56 19.49
CA THR A 186 -7.86 -38.62 20.04
C THR A 186 -7.95 -38.81 21.56
N GLU A 187 -6.86 -38.65 22.32
CA GLU A 187 -6.80 -38.95 23.76
C GLU A 187 -6.55 -37.75 24.67
N ALA A 188 -6.43 -36.51 24.16
CA ALA A 188 -6.38 -35.32 25.00
C ALA A 188 -7.73 -34.59 25.06
N ARG A 189 -8.76 -35.22 25.64
CA ARG A 189 -9.97 -34.52 26.08
C ARG A 189 -9.62 -33.62 27.28
N SER A 190 -9.36 -32.33 27.03
CA SER A 190 -9.40 -31.32 28.11
C SER A 190 -10.07 -30.02 27.66
N LEU A 191 -11.21 -29.75 28.31
CA LEU A 191 -11.88 -28.48 28.65
C LEU A 191 -12.18 -27.39 27.59
N TRP A 192 -11.65 -27.45 26.36
CA TRP A 192 -11.92 -26.44 25.33
C TRP A 192 -12.77 -27.03 24.22
N SER A 193 -14.08 -26.95 24.41
CA SER A 193 -15.09 -27.24 23.38
C SER A 193 -14.97 -26.22 22.22
N ARG A 194 -14.03 -26.44 21.30
CA ARG A 194 -13.97 -25.73 20.02
C ARG A 194 -14.96 -26.35 19.03
N ARG A 195 -15.67 -25.51 18.28
CA ARG A 195 -16.28 -25.97 17.02
C ARG A 195 -15.13 -26.34 16.07
N PRO A 196 -15.15 -27.52 15.45
CA PRO A 196 -14.22 -27.82 14.38
C PRO A 196 -14.49 -26.85 13.22
N ARG A 197 -13.42 -26.37 12.57
CA ARG A 197 -13.55 -25.88 11.18
C ARG A 197 -14.33 -26.91 10.36
N PRO A 198 -15.11 -26.50 9.35
CA PRO A 198 -15.65 -27.45 8.40
C PRO A 198 -14.51 -28.34 7.91
N ILE A 199 -14.71 -29.65 8.00
CA ILE A 199 -13.77 -30.65 7.50
C ILE A 199 -13.56 -30.29 6.03
N LEU A 200 -12.39 -29.75 5.67
CA LEU A 200 -11.98 -29.74 4.26
C LEU A 200 -12.09 -31.20 3.79
N PRO A 201 -12.69 -31.46 2.63
CA PRO A 201 -12.82 -32.82 2.11
C PRO A 201 -11.46 -33.52 2.11
N PRO A 202 -11.43 -34.85 2.30
CA PRO A 202 -10.19 -35.60 2.52
C PRO A 202 -9.17 -35.31 1.41
N VAL A 203 -7.94 -35.10 1.88
CA VAL A 203 -6.71 -34.78 1.14
C VAL A 203 -6.69 -35.43 -0.23
N ARG A 204 -6.89 -34.65 -1.28
CA ARG A 204 -6.58 -35.07 -2.64
C ARG A 204 -5.09 -34.90 -2.82
N GLU A 205 -4.41 -35.97 -3.22
CA GLU A 205 -2.98 -35.99 -3.53
C GLU A 205 -2.56 -34.74 -4.31
N ARG A 206 -1.41 -34.18 -3.90
CA ARG A 206 -0.78 -33.01 -4.51
C ARG A 206 -0.56 -33.25 -6.00
N LYS A 207 -1.50 -32.81 -6.83
CA LYS A 207 -1.28 -32.63 -8.28
C LYS A 207 -0.94 -31.17 -8.52
N SER A 208 0.24 -30.76 -8.07
CA SER A 208 0.86 -29.52 -8.52
C SER A 208 1.48 -29.77 -9.89
N GLY A 209 0.66 -29.86 -10.93
CA GLY A 209 1.11 -29.97 -12.30
C GLY A 209 1.40 -28.60 -12.92
N ILE A 210 1.99 -28.65 -14.11
CA ILE A 210 2.25 -27.45 -14.94
C ILE A 210 0.92 -26.77 -15.30
N ALA A 211 -0.17 -27.54 -15.47
CA ALA A 211 -1.48 -27.01 -15.81
C ALA A 211 -2.06 -26.13 -14.69
N GLU A 212 -1.97 -26.57 -13.43
CA GLU A 212 -2.40 -25.82 -12.26
C GLU A 212 -1.57 -24.54 -12.10
N PHE A 213 -0.25 -24.62 -12.25
CA PHE A 213 0.62 -23.44 -12.21
C PHE A 213 0.28 -22.42 -13.30
N VAL A 214 0.11 -22.87 -14.56
CA VAL A 214 -0.24 -21.98 -15.68
C VAL A 214 -1.63 -21.37 -15.45
N MET A 215 -2.57 -22.11 -14.88
CA MET A 215 -3.88 -21.58 -14.49
C MET A 215 -3.75 -20.49 -13.43
N VAL A 216 -3.01 -20.73 -12.34
CA VAL A 216 -2.77 -19.75 -11.28
C VAL A 216 -2.08 -18.50 -11.82
N ALA A 217 -1.02 -18.66 -12.61
CA ALA A 217 -0.29 -17.55 -13.21
C ALA A 217 -1.18 -16.74 -14.15
N SER A 218 -1.91 -17.39 -15.06
CA SER A 218 -2.82 -16.70 -15.98
C SER A 218 -3.96 -15.98 -15.25
N SER A 219 -4.59 -16.60 -14.24
CA SER A 219 -5.66 -15.97 -13.44
C SER A 219 -5.15 -14.76 -12.66
N ALA A 220 -4.00 -14.89 -12.00
CA ALA A 220 -3.39 -13.80 -11.24
C ALA A 220 -2.96 -12.63 -12.14
N MET A 221 -2.33 -12.92 -13.28
CA MET A 221 -1.94 -11.91 -14.26
C MET A 221 -3.15 -11.21 -14.86
N SER A 222 -4.18 -11.95 -15.29
CA SER A 222 -5.43 -11.38 -15.79
C SER A 222 -6.10 -10.47 -14.77
N ALA A 223 -6.23 -10.94 -13.53
CA ALA A 223 -6.84 -10.17 -12.45
C ALA A 223 -6.03 -8.91 -12.12
N ALA A 224 -4.71 -9.01 -12.01
CA ALA A 224 -3.84 -7.89 -11.73
C ALA A 224 -3.83 -6.85 -12.86
N CYS A 225 -3.80 -7.27 -14.13
CA CYS A 225 -3.86 -6.36 -15.27
C CYS A 225 -5.23 -5.67 -15.38
N LEU A 226 -6.32 -6.42 -15.25
CA LEU A 226 -7.68 -5.85 -15.28
C LEU A 226 -7.92 -4.91 -14.10
N SER A 227 -7.46 -5.28 -12.91
CA SER A 227 -7.46 -4.43 -11.73
C SER A 227 -6.68 -3.14 -11.99
N SER A 228 -5.48 -3.24 -12.57
CA SER A 228 -4.65 -2.08 -12.92
C SER A 228 -5.30 -1.14 -13.94
N ILE A 229 -6.06 -1.66 -14.90
CA ILE A 229 -6.79 -0.82 -15.87
C ILE A 229 -7.91 -0.07 -15.16
N ILE A 230 -8.73 -0.79 -14.39
CA ILE A 230 -9.91 -0.23 -13.72
C ILE A 230 -9.50 0.75 -12.63
N LEU A 231 -8.68 0.28 -11.69
CA LEU A 231 -8.27 1.04 -10.52
C LEU A 231 -7.24 2.11 -10.87
N GLY A 232 -6.24 1.81 -11.70
CA GLY A 232 -5.27 2.81 -12.12
C GLY A 232 -5.93 3.99 -12.85
N SER A 233 -6.92 3.73 -13.72
CA SER A 233 -7.69 4.79 -14.38
C SER A 233 -8.54 5.58 -13.40
N PHE A 234 -9.17 4.89 -12.44
CA PHE A 234 -9.94 5.53 -11.37
C PHE A 234 -9.06 6.42 -10.48
N MET A 235 -7.88 5.94 -10.07
CA MET A 235 -6.89 6.69 -9.30
C MET A 235 -6.38 7.93 -10.04
N CYS A 236 -6.03 7.79 -11.32
CA CYS A 236 -5.64 8.95 -12.14
C CYS A 236 -6.77 9.98 -12.23
N GLY A 237 -8.01 9.53 -12.43
CA GLY A 237 -9.20 10.39 -12.44
C GLY A 237 -9.44 11.08 -11.10
N LEU A 238 -9.29 10.34 -9.99
CA LEU A 238 -9.42 10.84 -8.63
C LEU A 238 -8.41 11.95 -8.33
N ILE A 239 -7.13 11.75 -8.69
CA ILE A 239 -6.07 12.75 -8.45
C ILE A 239 -6.32 14.01 -9.27
N VAL A 240 -6.74 13.88 -10.53
CA VAL A 240 -7.12 15.03 -11.37
C VAL A 240 -8.35 15.75 -10.79
N LEU A 241 -9.31 15.00 -10.22
CA LEU A 241 -10.47 15.57 -9.56
C LEU A 241 -10.10 16.32 -8.27
N CYS A 242 -9.24 15.74 -7.43
CA CYS A 242 -8.65 16.39 -6.27
C CYS A 242 -8.00 17.73 -6.68
N ARG A 243 -7.17 17.70 -7.74
CA ARG A 243 -6.53 18.90 -8.29
C ARG A 243 -7.56 19.97 -8.70
N ARG A 244 -8.63 19.57 -9.39
CA ARG A 244 -9.71 20.49 -9.83
C ARG A 244 -10.55 21.05 -8.68
N LEU A 245 -10.77 20.26 -7.62
CA LEU A 245 -11.56 20.66 -6.46
C LEU A 245 -10.77 21.46 -5.43
N GLY A 246 -9.46 21.63 -5.61
CA GLY A 246 -8.64 22.28 -4.60
C GLY A 246 -8.55 21.46 -3.30
N ARG A 247 -8.63 20.12 -3.38
CA ARG A 247 -8.26 19.16 -2.30
C ARG A 247 -6.94 18.42 -2.54
N ASP A 248 -6.12 18.30 -1.49
CA ASP A 248 -4.77 17.74 -1.60
C ASP A 248 -4.86 16.22 -1.84
N PRO A 249 -4.36 15.72 -2.99
CA PRO A 249 -4.43 14.31 -3.35
C PRO A 249 -3.66 13.42 -2.38
N ASP A 250 -2.64 13.92 -1.68
CA ASP A 250 -1.83 13.14 -0.72
C ASP A 250 -2.65 12.70 0.50
N ASN A 251 -3.74 13.42 0.82
CA ASN A 251 -4.64 13.10 1.93
C ASN A 251 -5.74 12.09 1.55
N ILE A 252 -5.94 11.87 0.25
CA ILE A 252 -7.12 11.18 -0.27
C ILE A 252 -6.72 9.92 -1.05
N ALA A 253 -5.79 10.04 -1.99
CA ALA A 253 -5.52 8.98 -2.95
C ALA A 253 -4.80 7.76 -2.34
N PRO A 254 -3.77 7.89 -1.47
CA PRO A 254 -3.05 6.71 -0.96
C PRO A 254 -3.92 5.71 -0.17
N PRO A 255 -4.77 6.13 0.79
CA PRO A 255 -5.65 5.19 1.49
C PRO A 255 -6.69 4.54 0.58
N ILE A 256 -7.25 5.29 -0.38
CA ILE A 256 -8.23 4.76 -1.32
C ILE A 256 -7.57 3.73 -2.27
N ALA A 257 -6.35 4.01 -2.72
CA ALA A 257 -5.58 3.10 -3.55
C ALA A 257 -5.35 1.75 -2.86
N ALA A 258 -5.00 1.77 -1.56
CA ALA A 258 -4.81 0.58 -0.76
C ALA A 258 -6.11 -0.24 -0.64
N CYS A 259 -7.20 0.37 -0.14
CA CYS A 259 -8.43 -0.39 0.16
C CYS A 259 -9.16 -0.89 -1.09
N LEU A 260 -9.25 -0.08 -2.15
CA LEU A 260 -9.89 -0.50 -3.41
C LEU A 260 -8.99 -1.44 -4.19
N GLY A 261 -7.65 -1.32 -4.03
CA GLY A 261 -6.66 -2.25 -4.56
C GLY A 261 -6.97 -3.67 -4.17
N ASP A 262 -7.11 -3.91 -2.87
CA ASP A 262 -7.39 -5.24 -2.35
C ASP A 262 -8.78 -5.73 -2.78
N LEU A 263 -9.81 -4.90 -2.61
CA LEU A 263 -11.18 -5.26 -2.93
C LEU A 263 -11.35 -5.67 -4.40
N VAL A 264 -10.92 -4.79 -5.32
CA VAL A 264 -11.07 -5.01 -6.77
C VAL A 264 -10.25 -6.20 -7.23
N THR A 265 -9.02 -6.32 -6.74
CA THR A 265 -8.12 -7.42 -7.14
C THR A 265 -8.67 -8.77 -6.67
N LEU A 266 -9.23 -8.85 -5.47
CA LEU A 266 -9.83 -10.06 -4.94
C LEU A 266 -11.08 -10.48 -5.73
N VAL A 267 -11.99 -9.54 -6.05
CA VAL A 267 -13.17 -9.80 -6.89
C VAL A 267 -12.73 -10.34 -8.25
N LEU A 268 -11.79 -9.66 -8.90
CA LEU A 268 -11.33 -10.02 -10.24
C LEU A 268 -10.58 -11.35 -10.24
N LEU A 269 -9.75 -11.62 -9.23
CA LEU A 269 -9.06 -12.89 -9.07
C LEU A 269 -10.07 -14.03 -8.95
N GLY A 270 -11.08 -13.89 -8.08
CA GLY A 270 -12.16 -14.87 -7.98
C GLY A 270 -12.90 -15.07 -9.30
N ALA A 271 -13.31 -13.98 -9.94
CA ALA A 271 -14.12 -14.02 -11.16
C ALA A 271 -13.35 -14.64 -12.34
N VAL A 272 -12.12 -14.20 -12.58
CA VAL A 272 -11.26 -14.75 -13.63
C VAL A 272 -10.95 -16.22 -13.36
N SER A 273 -10.65 -16.59 -12.12
CA SER A 273 -10.39 -17.99 -11.77
C SER A 273 -11.60 -18.89 -12.04
N MET A 274 -12.82 -18.40 -11.76
CA MET A 274 -14.06 -19.13 -12.07
C MET A 274 -14.31 -19.28 -13.58
N VAL A 275 -13.88 -18.31 -14.40
CA VAL A 275 -13.96 -18.41 -15.87
C VAL A 275 -12.94 -19.39 -16.41
N LEU A 276 -11.72 -19.43 -15.84
CA LEU A 276 -10.62 -20.27 -16.33
C LEU A 276 -10.67 -21.72 -15.83
N ILE A 277 -11.29 -22.00 -14.67
CA ILE A 277 -11.29 -23.34 -14.07
C ILE A 277 -11.88 -24.45 -14.98
N PRO A 278 -12.93 -24.25 -15.79
CA PRO A 278 -13.41 -25.28 -16.71
C PRO A 278 -12.38 -25.65 -17.79
N PHE A 279 -11.41 -24.77 -18.02
CA PHE A 279 -10.40 -24.88 -19.06
C PHE A 279 -9.02 -25.31 -18.52
N LEU A 280 -8.92 -25.76 -17.27
CA LEU A 280 -7.66 -26.05 -16.58
C LEU A 280 -6.72 -26.99 -17.37
N HIS A 281 -7.26 -28.03 -18.02
CA HIS A 281 -6.46 -28.98 -18.83
C HIS A 281 -6.39 -28.63 -20.31
N THR A 282 -6.84 -27.44 -20.72
CA THR A 282 -6.80 -26.98 -22.11
C THR A 282 -5.67 -25.96 -22.28
N PRO A 283 -5.22 -25.64 -23.52
CA PRO A 283 -4.19 -24.62 -23.72
C PRO A 283 -4.68 -23.18 -23.46
N MET A 284 -5.97 -22.96 -23.15
CA MET A 284 -6.54 -21.61 -22.98
C MET A 284 -5.82 -20.76 -21.91
N PRO A 285 -5.56 -21.25 -20.68
CA PRO A 285 -4.81 -20.47 -19.68
C PRO A 285 -3.41 -20.05 -20.16
N ALA A 286 -2.73 -20.92 -20.91
CA ALA A 286 -1.42 -20.61 -21.48
C ALA A 286 -1.50 -19.53 -22.57
N ILE A 287 -2.54 -19.57 -23.42
CA ILE A 287 -2.78 -18.54 -24.44
C ILE A 287 -3.08 -17.19 -23.78
N VAL A 288 -3.92 -17.17 -22.75
CA VAL A 288 -4.22 -15.95 -21.97
C VAL A 288 -2.94 -15.37 -21.37
N MET A 289 -2.12 -16.21 -20.73
CA MET A 289 -0.83 -15.81 -20.17
C MET A 289 0.10 -15.22 -21.25
N LEU A 290 0.20 -15.87 -22.42
CA LEU A 290 1.02 -15.38 -23.54
C LEU A 290 0.53 -14.02 -24.04
N ILE A 291 -0.78 -13.83 -24.21
CA ILE A 291 -1.37 -12.56 -24.63
C ILE A 291 -1.03 -11.43 -23.63
N LEU A 292 -1.10 -11.71 -22.34
CA LEU A 292 -0.77 -10.73 -21.30
C LEU A 292 0.73 -10.39 -21.27
N VAL A 293 1.60 -11.37 -21.50
CA VAL A 293 3.04 -11.11 -21.63
C VAL A 293 3.31 -10.23 -22.86
N LEU A 294 2.67 -10.52 -24.00
CA LEU A 294 2.82 -9.72 -25.21
C LEU A 294 2.27 -8.30 -25.03
N SER A 295 1.13 -8.13 -24.33
CA SER A 295 0.57 -6.81 -24.04
C SER A 295 1.48 -6.01 -23.09
N ALA A 296 2.05 -6.64 -22.07
CA ALA A 296 3.02 -6.01 -21.18
C ALA A 296 4.29 -5.58 -21.94
N VAL A 297 4.81 -6.41 -22.84
CA VAL A 297 5.95 -6.06 -23.71
C VAL A 297 5.60 -4.84 -24.59
N ALA A 298 4.40 -4.81 -25.19
CA ALA A 298 3.94 -3.66 -25.98
C ALA A 298 3.80 -2.37 -25.14
N CYS A 299 3.28 -2.47 -23.91
CA CYS A 299 3.25 -1.38 -22.94
C CYS A 299 4.66 -0.91 -22.57
N GLY A 300 5.61 -1.84 -22.38
CA GLY A 300 7.01 -1.53 -22.11
C GLY A 300 7.69 -0.77 -23.25
N PHE A 301 7.45 -1.17 -24.50
CA PHE A 301 7.92 -0.41 -25.67
C PHE A 301 7.30 0.99 -25.76
N SER A 302 6.00 1.10 -25.48
CA SER A 302 5.31 2.40 -25.46
C SER A 302 5.86 3.31 -24.36
N LEU A 303 6.21 2.73 -23.21
CA LEU A 303 6.76 3.45 -22.06
C LEU A 303 8.19 3.96 -22.31
N ARG A 304 9.03 3.19 -23.01
CA ARG A 304 10.37 3.64 -23.41
C ARG A 304 10.36 4.90 -24.27
N ARG A 305 9.27 5.15 -25.00
CA ARG A 305 9.09 6.38 -25.81
C ARG A 305 8.65 7.58 -24.98
N ASN A 306 8.17 7.37 -23.75
CA ASN A 306 7.66 8.43 -22.89
C ASN A 306 8.78 8.98 -22.00
N THR A 307 9.23 10.20 -22.28
CA THR A 307 10.33 10.87 -21.57
C THR A 307 10.06 11.07 -20.08
N HIS A 308 8.80 11.19 -19.65
CA HIS A 308 8.45 11.43 -18.25
C HIS A 308 8.47 10.18 -17.38
N VAL A 309 8.31 8.98 -17.96
CA VAL A 309 8.11 7.74 -17.18
C VAL A 309 9.07 6.61 -17.54
N ARG A 310 9.92 6.78 -18.55
CA ARG A 310 10.85 5.73 -19.03
C ARG A 310 11.78 5.20 -17.94
N ASP A 311 12.28 6.07 -17.05
CA ASP A 311 13.28 5.71 -16.05
C ASP A 311 12.66 4.90 -14.90
N LEU A 312 11.34 5.06 -14.70
CA LEU A 312 10.58 4.32 -13.70
C LEU A 312 10.43 2.82 -14.04
N ILE A 313 10.79 2.39 -15.26
CA ILE A 313 10.85 0.95 -15.59
C ILE A 313 11.91 0.24 -14.77
N TRP A 314 13.02 0.92 -14.42
CA TRP A 314 14.15 0.30 -13.73
C TRP A 314 14.14 0.59 -12.23
N GLN A 315 13.35 1.55 -11.78
CA GLN A 315 13.25 1.98 -10.40
C GLN A 315 12.04 1.33 -9.71
N GLY A 316 12.14 1.08 -8.39
CA GLY A 316 11.02 0.59 -7.59
C GLY A 316 10.85 -0.93 -7.51
N TRP A 317 11.65 -1.73 -8.20
CA TRP A 317 11.60 -3.20 -8.04
C TRP A 317 12.10 -3.68 -6.68
N SER A 318 13.20 -3.10 -6.19
CA SER A 318 13.77 -3.48 -4.89
C SER A 318 12.81 -3.27 -3.71
N PRO A 319 12.09 -2.13 -3.54
CA PRO A 319 11.14 -1.96 -2.44
C PRO A 319 9.93 -2.90 -2.60
N LEU A 320 9.48 -3.19 -3.83
CA LEU A 320 8.38 -4.15 -4.06
C LEU A 320 8.77 -5.58 -3.65
N PHE A 321 9.97 -6.05 -4.01
CA PHE A 321 10.44 -7.37 -3.60
C PHE A 321 10.78 -7.42 -2.11
N GLY A 322 11.32 -6.34 -1.54
CA GLY A 322 11.52 -6.22 -0.10
C GLY A 322 10.20 -6.31 0.66
N ALA A 323 9.19 -5.59 0.21
CA ALA A 323 7.83 -5.67 0.75
C ALA A 323 7.26 -7.09 0.65
N MET A 324 7.45 -7.79 -0.48
CA MET A 324 7.02 -9.18 -0.66
C MET A 324 7.56 -10.13 0.42
N VAL A 325 8.84 -9.98 0.79
CA VAL A 325 9.49 -10.80 1.82
C VAL A 325 8.87 -10.51 3.19
N ILE A 326 8.68 -9.24 3.52
CA ILE A 326 8.07 -8.82 4.79
C ILE A 326 6.62 -9.34 4.87
N SER A 327 5.85 -9.20 3.79
CA SER A 327 4.46 -9.66 3.71
C SER A 327 4.33 -11.18 3.80
N SER A 328 5.35 -11.93 3.38
CA SER A 328 5.40 -13.38 3.58
C SER A 328 5.51 -13.72 5.06
N ALA A 329 6.29 -12.97 5.85
CA ALA A 329 6.35 -13.14 7.30
C ALA A 329 5.02 -12.79 7.98
N THR A 330 4.36 -11.72 7.53
CA THR A 330 3.00 -11.36 7.96
C THR A 330 2.00 -12.49 7.68
N GLY A 331 2.03 -13.08 6.48
CA GLY A 331 1.14 -14.18 6.11
C GLY A 331 1.31 -15.42 7.02
N ILE A 332 2.54 -15.72 7.44
CA ILE A 332 2.82 -16.80 8.39
C ILE A 332 2.19 -16.49 9.77
N ILE A 333 2.31 -15.25 10.26
CA ILE A 333 1.68 -14.84 11.53
C ILE A 333 0.16 -14.97 11.44
N LEU A 334 -0.42 -14.52 10.33
CA LEU A 334 -1.86 -14.69 10.09
C LEU A 334 -2.26 -16.16 10.16
N ASP A 335 -1.57 -17.08 9.49
CA ASP A 335 -1.89 -18.52 9.50
C ASP A 335 -1.76 -19.14 10.91
N LEU A 336 -0.72 -18.76 11.66
CA LEU A 336 -0.49 -19.24 13.03
C LEU A 336 -1.63 -18.83 13.98
N PHE A 337 -2.10 -17.59 13.89
CA PHE A 337 -3.03 -17.03 14.87
C PHE A 337 -4.49 -17.00 14.45
N VAL A 338 -4.80 -17.08 13.15
CA VAL A 338 -6.18 -17.20 12.65
C VAL A 338 -6.85 -18.51 13.08
N SER A 339 -6.06 -19.57 13.29
CA SER A 339 -6.58 -20.81 13.86
C SER A 339 -6.75 -20.71 15.38
N ARG A 340 -6.00 -19.83 16.04
CA ARG A 340 -5.99 -19.68 17.49
C ARG A 340 -7.12 -18.78 17.99
N TYR A 341 -7.52 -17.77 17.23
CA TYR A 341 -8.53 -16.79 17.63
C TYR A 341 -9.55 -16.62 16.50
N GLU A 342 -10.84 -16.89 16.76
CA GLU A 342 -11.89 -16.93 15.72
C GLU A 342 -12.05 -15.60 14.97
N ASP A 343 -11.89 -14.46 15.65
CA ASP A 343 -12.12 -13.12 15.07
C ASP A 343 -10.82 -12.40 14.65
N PHE A 344 -9.70 -13.10 14.70
CA PHE A 344 -8.39 -12.50 14.44
C PHE A 344 -8.26 -11.99 13.01
N ALA A 345 -8.77 -12.73 12.02
CA ALA A 345 -8.60 -12.38 10.61
C ALA A 345 -9.23 -11.01 10.27
N LEU A 346 -10.43 -10.74 10.78
CA LEU A 346 -11.16 -9.50 10.50
C LEU A 346 -10.49 -8.29 11.18
N LEU A 347 -10.05 -8.46 12.43
CA LEU A 347 -9.34 -7.42 13.17
C LEU A 347 -7.92 -7.19 12.64
N ALA A 348 -7.27 -8.25 12.15
CA ALA A 348 -5.93 -8.19 11.57
C ALA A 348 -5.90 -7.27 10.35
N VAL A 349 -6.90 -7.36 9.46
CA VAL A 349 -7.01 -6.51 8.26
C VAL A 349 -7.00 -5.01 8.58
N ILE A 350 -7.47 -4.61 9.76
CA ILE A 350 -7.72 -3.20 10.07
C ILE A 350 -6.65 -2.61 10.96
N ILE A 351 -6.20 -3.37 11.94
CA ILE A 351 -5.04 -2.99 12.73
C ILE A 351 -3.75 -3.00 11.88
N SER A 352 -3.73 -3.72 10.75
CA SER A 352 -2.71 -3.57 9.72
C SER A 352 -3.03 -2.43 8.74
N GLY A 353 -4.21 -2.47 8.13
CA GLY A 353 -4.53 -1.63 6.97
C GLY A 353 -4.72 -0.15 7.31
N LEU A 354 -5.33 0.20 8.45
CA LEU A 354 -5.59 1.59 8.77
C LEU A 354 -4.34 2.35 9.24
N PRO A 355 -3.51 1.83 10.16
CA PRO A 355 -2.21 2.43 10.46
C PRO A 355 -1.32 2.57 9.24
N GLY A 356 -1.32 1.58 8.33
CA GLY A 356 -0.64 1.67 7.03
C GLY A 356 -1.16 2.82 6.18
N GLY A 357 -2.48 2.93 6.02
CA GLY A 357 -3.14 4.01 5.29
C GLY A 357 -2.82 5.41 5.86
N VAL A 358 -2.80 5.56 7.17
CA VAL A 358 -2.44 6.84 7.83
C VAL A 358 -0.99 7.21 7.61
N GLY A 359 -0.09 6.22 7.75
CA GLY A 359 1.32 6.43 7.44
C GLY A 359 1.53 6.76 5.97
N SER A 360 0.73 6.20 5.05
CA SER A 360 0.81 6.51 3.63
C SER A 360 0.45 7.97 3.32
N ILE A 361 -0.56 8.54 3.99
CA ILE A 361 -0.87 9.97 3.90
C ILE A 361 0.33 10.79 4.35
N PHE A 362 0.89 10.46 5.52
CA PHE A 362 2.02 11.19 6.07
C PHE A 362 3.27 11.11 5.17
N ILE A 363 3.58 9.92 4.65
CA ILE A 363 4.69 9.69 3.71
C ILE A 363 4.49 10.49 2.42
N SER A 364 3.30 10.44 1.81
CA SER A 364 3.00 11.17 0.58
C SER A 364 3.20 12.68 0.78
N ARG A 365 2.64 13.24 1.87
CA ARG A 365 2.81 14.66 2.19
C ARG A 365 4.27 15.05 2.44
N LEU A 366 5.01 14.21 3.18
CA LEU A 366 6.41 14.50 3.52
C LEU A 366 7.29 14.43 2.27
N SER A 367 7.06 13.43 1.41
CA SER A 367 7.76 13.27 0.13
C SER A 367 7.48 14.45 -0.80
N THR A 368 6.21 14.82 -0.99
CA THR A 368 5.81 16.02 -1.74
C THR A 368 6.49 17.28 -1.21
N ALA A 369 6.57 17.44 0.12
CA ALA A 369 7.22 18.60 0.72
C ALA A 369 8.74 18.64 0.42
N LEU A 370 9.42 17.49 0.38
CA LEU A 370 10.85 17.40 0.04
C LEU A 370 11.10 17.71 -1.43
N HIS A 371 10.27 17.17 -2.34
CA HIS A 371 10.31 17.47 -3.78
C HIS A 371 10.00 18.95 -4.07
N ALA A 372 9.02 19.52 -3.37
CA ALA A 372 8.70 20.94 -3.45
C ALA A 372 9.87 21.79 -2.95
N ALA A 373 10.47 21.46 -1.80
CA ALA A 373 11.61 22.19 -1.24
C ALA A 373 12.82 22.20 -2.19
N THR A 374 13.10 21.07 -2.84
CA THR A 374 14.19 20.95 -3.83
C THR A 374 13.94 21.83 -5.05
N THR A 375 12.69 21.92 -5.50
CA THR A 375 12.28 22.78 -6.61
C THR A 375 12.33 24.28 -6.21
N SER A 376 11.92 24.59 -4.99
CA SER A 376 11.89 25.94 -4.39
C SER A 376 13.24 26.50 -3.97
N MET A 377 14.33 25.71 -3.93
CA MET A 377 15.70 26.23 -3.73
C MET A 377 16.15 27.20 -4.86
N ARG A 378 15.30 27.45 -5.87
CA ARG A 378 15.44 28.49 -6.90
C ARG A 378 14.59 29.76 -6.67
N GLY A 379 13.85 29.88 -5.56
CA GLY A 379 13.09 31.09 -5.21
C GLY A 379 11.77 30.75 -4.51
N ASP A 380 11.59 31.27 -3.29
CA ASP A 380 10.44 31.13 -2.37
C ASP A 380 10.27 29.79 -1.63
N THR A 381 10.69 29.80 -0.36
CA THR A 381 10.42 28.74 0.64
C THR A 381 8.98 28.82 1.14
N HIS A 382 8.06 28.10 0.50
CA HIS A 382 6.74 27.84 1.10
C HIS A 382 6.90 26.84 2.26
N LYS A 383 6.72 27.30 3.50
CA LYS A 383 6.71 26.44 4.69
C LYS A 383 5.33 25.78 4.84
N GLY A 384 5.24 24.49 4.49
CA GLY A 384 4.08 23.66 4.78
C GLY A 384 3.83 23.46 6.29
N PRO A 385 2.72 22.80 6.68
CA PRO A 385 2.43 22.49 8.08
C PRO A 385 3.55 21.67 8.70
N SER A 386 3.91 21.98 9.95
CA SER A 386 4.96 21.25 10.67
C SER A 386 4.63 19.76 10.75
N ASN A 387 5.64 18.90 10.52
CA ASN A 387 5.51 17.45 10.61
C ASN A 387 4.89 17.01 11.95
N LYS A 388 5.22 17.70 13.06
CA LYS A 388 4.64 17.43 14.39
C LYS A 388 3.12 17.64 14.40
N VAL A 389 2.62 18.68 13.72
CA VAL A 389 1.18 19.00 13.61
C VAL A 389 0.46 17.97 12.75
N VAL A 390 1.03 17.60 11.61
CA VAL A 390 0.44 16.59 10.71
C VAL A 390 0.34 15.24 11.42
N MET A 391 1.42 14.76 12.03
CA MET A 391 1.44 13.49 12.78
C MET A 391 0.42 13.49 13.93
N THR A 392 0.38 14.55 14.73
CA THR A 392 -0.56 14.66 15.86
C THR A 392 -2.01 14.71 15.36
N THR A 393 -2.27 15.45 14.30
CA THR A 393 -3.60 15.54 13.69
C THR A 393 -4.04 14.16 13.23
N LEU A 394 -3.23 13.48 12.40
CA LEU A 394 -3.51 12.14 11.88
C LEU A 394 -3.78 11.12 12.99
N LEU A 395 -2.98 11.11 14.05
CA LEU A 395 -3.21 10.24 15.22
C LEU A 395 -4.56 10.51 15.90
N LEU A 396 -4.98 11.78 16.02
CA LEU A 396 -6.22 12.14 16.68
C LEU A 396 -7.46 11.79 15.85
N ILE A 397 -7.40 11.94 14.52
CA ILE A 397 -8.53 11.58 13.63
C ILE A 397 -8.73 10.06 13.53
N THR A 398 -7.70 9.25 13.77
CA THR A 398 -7.83 7.79 13.65
C THR A 398 -8.58 7.15 14.80
N VAL A 399 -8.53 7.73 16.00
CA VAL A 399 -9.25 7.21 17.18
C VAL A 399 -10.76 7.14 16.94
N PRO A 400 -11.47 8.21 16.55
CA PRO A 400 -12.91 8.11 16.28
C PRO A 400 -13.21 7.21 15.07
N VAL A 401 -12.34 7.16 14.05
CA VAL A 401 -12.51 6.25 12.91
C VAL A 401 -12.49 4.79 13.36
N GLU A 402 -11.55 4.42 14.24
CA GLU A 402 -11.46 3.08 14.82
C GLU A 402 -12.66 2.75 15.71
N VAL A 403 -13.09 3.68 16.56
CA VAL A 403 -14.27 3.47 17.41
C VAL A 403 -15.53 3.26 16.58
N ILE A 404 -15.73 4.06 15.52
CA ILE A 404 -16.85 3.88 14.59
C ILE A 404 -16.77 2.52 13.92
N PHE A 405 -15.57 2.09 13.53
CA PHE A 405 -15.35 0.81 12.91
C PHE A 405 -15.71 -0.37 13.84
N LEU A 406 -15.18 -0.38 15.07
CA LEU A 406 -15.51 -1.41 16.07
C LEU A 406 -17.02 -1.40 16.39
N ALA A 407 -17.65 -0.23 16.42
CA ALA A 407 -19.09 -0.10 16.57
C ALA A 407 -19.87 -0.68 15.37
N MET A 408 -19.38 -0.55 14.14
CA MET A 408 -19.98 -1.20 12.97
C MET A 408 -19.89 -2.72 13.07
N LEU A 409 -18.73 -3.28 13.44
CA LEU A 409 -18.57 -4.72 13.61
C LEU A 409 -19.51 -5.31 14.66
N TYR A 410 -19.64 -4.62 15.79
CA TYR A 410 -20.59 -4.99 16.82
C TYR A 410 -22.04 -4.86 16.34
N GLY A 411 -22.36 -3.77 15.64
CA GLY A 411 -23.69 -3.49 15.09
C GLY A 411 -24.14 -4.50 14.04
N PHE A 412 -23.24 -5.00 13.20
CA PHE A 412 -23.52 -6.08 12.25
C PHE A 412 -23.56 -7.47 12.91
N GLY A 413 -23.20 -7.57 14.18
CA GLY A 413 -23.12 -8.85 14.90
C GLY A 413 -22.03 -9.77 14.37
N TRP A 414 -20.94 -9.18 13.83
CA TRP A 414 -19.80 -9.94 13.31
C TRP A 414 -18.83 -10.33 14.43
N ILE A 415 -18.67 -9.47 15.45
CA ILE A 415 -17.81 -9.73 16.62
C ILE A 415 -18.54 -9.29 17.90
N ASP A 416 -18.50 -10.13 18.94
CA ASP A 416 -18.81 -9.68 20.30
C ASP A 416 -17.56 -9.05 20.91
N LEU A 417 -17.65 -7.76 21.28
CA LEU A 417 -16.53 -6.99 21.80
C LEU A 417 -16.72 -6.70 23.29
N PRO A 418 -16.13 -7.51 24.20
CA PRO A 418 -16.05 -7.16 25.61
C PRO A 418 -15.40 -5.79 25.77
N ILE A 419 -15.93 -4.97 26.69
CA ILE A 419 -15.42 -3.60 26.91
C ILE A 419 -13.89 -3.62 27.18
N ILE A 420 -13.41 -4.62 27.93
CA ILE A 420 -11.98 -4.80 28.21
C ILE A 420 -11.20 -4.99 26.91
N PHE A 421 -11.66 -5.88 26.02
CA PHE A 421 -11.03 -6.10 24.72
C PHE A 421 -11.03 -4.83 23.87
N THR A 422 -12.15 -4.10 23.81
CA THR A 422 -12.26 -2.83 23.07
C THR A 422 -11.24 -1.80 23.55
N VAL A 423 -11.08 -1.63 24.87
CA VAL A 423 -10.11 -0.67 25.44
C VAL A 423 -8.68 -1.05 25.07
N PHE A 424 -8.31 -2.33 25.21
CA PHE A 424 -6.97 -2.80 24.82
C PHE A 424 -6.75 -2.70 23.31
N SER A 425 -7.74 -3.07 22.49
CA SER A 425 -7.68 -2.99 21.03
C SER A 425 -7.45 -1.56 20.55
N VAL A 426 -8.21 -0.58 21.07
CA VAL A 426 -8.01 0.84 20.75
C VAL A 426 -6.63 1.33 21.23
N GLY A 427 -6.17 0.88 22.39
CA GLY A 427 -4.83 1.20 22.90
C GLY A 427 -3.71 0.70 21.98
N PHE A 428 -3.74 -0.58 21.61
CA PHE A 428 -2.78 -1.19 20.69
C PHE A 428 -2.85 -0.59 19.29
N PHE A 429 -4.04 -0.24 18.82
CA PHE A 429 -4.24 0.48 17.58
C PHE A 429 -3.57 1.86 17.59
N CYS A 430 -3.70 2.63 18.68
CA CYS A 430 -3.01 3.92 18.82
C CYS A 430 -1.49 3.75 18.77
N VAL A 431 -0.96 2.69 19.40
CA VAL A 431 0.47 2.33 19.32
C VAL A 431 0.86 1.99 17.88
N ALA A 432 0.03 1.25 17.15
CA ALA A 432 0.27 0.92 15.75
C ALA A 432 0.31 2.18 14.86
N VAL A 433 -0.64 3.11 15.01
CA VAL A 433 -0.67 4.38 14.26
C VAL A 433 0.54 5.26 14.61
N PHE A 434 0.89 5.36 15.89
CA PHE A 434 2.07 6.11 16.32
C PHE A 434 3.36 5.54 15.73
N THR A 435 3.51 4.22 15.79
CA THR A 435 4.64 3.49 15.19
C THR A 435 4.68 3.71 13.67
N SER A 436 3.53 3.66 13.00
CA SER A 436 3.40 3.94 11.57
C SER A 436 3.92 5.32 11.19
N LEU A 437 3.54 6.36 11.92
CA LEU A 437 3.97 7.73 11.64
C LEU A 437 5.47 7.93 11.89
N ILE A 438 6.03 7.35 12.96
CA ILE A 438 7.46 7.42 13.26
C ILE A 438 8.27 6.68 12.19
N THR A 439 7.89 5.44 11.89
CA THR A 439 8.58 4.64 10.88
C THR A 439 8.49 5.30 9.51
N GLY A 440 7.34 5.89 9.15
CA GLY A 440 7.19 6.65 7.91
C GLY A 440 8.12 7.87 7.84
N LYS A 441 8.21 8.66 8.92
CA LYS A 441 9.15 9.79 9.00
C LYS A 441 10.60 9.35 8.85
N TRP A 442 10.98 8.32 9.60
CA TRP A 442 12.34 7.78 9.57
C TRP A 442 12.69 7.26 8.19
N LEU A 443 11.78 6.48 7.57
CA LEU A 443 12.00 5.86 6.27
C LEU A 443 12.15 6.90 5.15
N VAL A 444 11.27 7.91 5.10
CA VAL A 444 11.37 8.98 4.09
C VAL A 444 12.69 9.73 4.22
N ASN A 445 13.08 10.13 5.44
CA ASN A 445 14.34 10.83 5.65
C ASN A 445 15.56 9.96 5.31
N LEU A 446 15.51 8.66 5.63
CA LEU A 446 16.58 7.72 5.32
C LEU A 446 16.76 7.53 3.81
N LEU A 447 15.66 7.39 3.09
CA LEU A 447 15.65 7.24 1.63
C LEU A 447 16.13 8.51 0.96
N TRP A 448 15.65 9.66 1.43
CA TRP A 448 16.09 10.96 0.94
C TRP A 448 17.59 11.19 1.14
N TRP A 449 18.12 10.83 2.33
CA TRP A 449 19.56 10.90 2.60
C TRP A 449 20.40 9.96 1.72
N ARG A 450 19.78 8.93 1.11
CA ARG A 450 20.42 8.00 0.19
C ARG A 450 20.17 8.32 -1.29
N ASP A 451 19.66 9.50 -1.61
CA ASP A 451 19.27 9.90 -2.97
C ASP A 451 18.26 8.94 -3.63
N LEU A 452 17.40 8.32 -2.81
CA LEU A 452 16.31 7.46 -3.27
C LEU A 452 14.97 8.19 -3.15
N ASP A 453 14.18 8.17 -4.23
CA ASP A 453 12.87 8.83 -4.28
C ASP A 453 11.87 8.18 -3.30
N PRO A 454 11.41 8.89 -2.23
CA PRO A 454 10.51 8.31 -1.25
C PRO A 454 9.16 7.89 -1.85
N ASP A 455 8.68 8.52 -2.93
CA ASP A 455 7.42 8.15 -3.60
C ASP A 455 7.43 6.74 -4.19
N MET A 456 8.63 6.22 -4.48
CA MET A 456 8.81 4.91 -5.07
C MET A 456 9.15 3.84 -4.03
N TYR A 457 9.89 4.20 -2.98
CA TYR A 457 10.48 3.25 -2.03
C TYR A 457 9.78 3.20 -0.67
N ALA A 458 9.27 4.32 -0.17
CA ALA A 458 8.80 4.39 1.21
C ALA A 458 7.48 3.63 1.39
N LEU A 459 6.51 3.82 0.49
CA LEU A 459 5.17 3.25 0.64
C LEU A 459 5.13 1.71 0.65
N PRO A 460 5.81 0.97 -0.25
CA PRO A 460 5.73 -0.49 -0.23
C PRO A 460 6.36 -1.08 1.03
N LEU A 461 7.52 -0.55 1.43
CA LEU A 461 8.24 -1.02 2.61
C LEU A 461 7.51 -0.67 3.90
N HIS A 462 6.94 0.53 3.97
CA HIS A 462 6.14 0.98 5.11
C HIS A 462 4.87 0.17 5.25
N SER A 463 4.09 0.00 4.18
CA SER A 463 2.82 -0.75 4.22
C SER A 463 3.06 -2.19 4.66
N ALA A 464 4.02 -2.89 4.04
CA ALA A 464 4.34 -4.27 4.42
C ALA A 464 4.86 -4.38 5.87
N GLY A 465 5.69 -3.42 6.30
CA GLY A 465 6.16 -3.34 7.69
C GLY A 465 5.02 -3.12 8.69
N MET A 466 4.05 -2.28 8.34
CA MET A 466 2.87 -2.02 9.17
C MET A 466 1.91 -3.20 9.20
N ASP A 467 1.83 -3.98 8.12
CA ASP A 467 1.08 -5.23 8.16
C ASP A 467 1.66 -6.20 9.20
N LEU A 468 2.99 -6.33 9.23
CA LEU A 468 3.68 -7.17 10.20
C LEU A 468 3.52 -6.64 11.64
N ILE A 469 3.80 -5.35 11.86
CA ILE A 469 3.71 -4.72 13.18
C ILE A 469 2.28 -4.77 13.72
N GLY A 470 1.30 -4.43 12.87
CA GLY A 470 -0.11 -4.42 13.24
C GLY A 470 -0.59 -5.80 13.71
N GLN A 471 -0.24 -6.87 12.98
CA GLN A 471 -0.60 -8.22 13.37
C GLN A 471 0.09 -8.67 14.66
N LEU A 472 1.37 -8.34 14.87
CA LEU A 472 2.08 -8.66 16.11
C LEU A 472 1.47 -7.93 17.33
N LEU A 473 1.10 -6.66 17.17
CA LEU A 473 0.40 -5.90 18.22
C LEU A 473 -1.00 -6.48 18.49
N LEU A 474 -1.70 -6.96 17.46
CA LEU A 474 -2.98 -7.64 17.64
C LEU A 474 -2.83 -8.95 18.42
N VAL A 475 -1.83 -9.76 18.07
CA VAL A 475 -1.51 -10.99 18.82
C VAL A 475 -1.25 -10.66 20.29
N LEU A 476 -0.44 -9.64 20.55
CA LEU A 476 -0.16 -9.20 21.92
C LEU A 476 -1.43 -8.75 22.66
N CYS A 477 -2.33 -8.05 21.99
CA CYS A 477 -3.64 -7.68 22.53
C CYS A 477 -4.44 -8.92 22.94
N PHE A 478 -4.57 -9.91 22.05
CA PHE A 478 -5.30 -11.15 22.33
C PHE A 478 -4.68 -11.96 23.48
N GLU A 479 -3.35 -12.05 23.55
CA GLU A 479 -2.66 -12.76 24.63
C GLU A 479 -2.89 -12.09 25.98
N ILE A 480 -2.76 -10.76 26.07
CA ILE A 480 -2.98 -10.01 27.31
C ILE A 480 -4.43 -10.17 27.78
N VAL A 481 -5.41 -10.00 26.88
CA VAL A 481 -6.83 -10.13 27.24
C VAL A 481 -7.17 -11.58 27.62
N SER A 482 -6.57 -12.57 26.96
CA SER A 482 -6.72 -13.99 27.31
C SER A 482 -6.14 -14.30 28.68
N LEU A 483 -5.01 -13.72 29.06
CA LEU A 483 -4.42 -13.87 30.41
C LEU A 483 -5.31 -13.28 31.50
N MET A 484 -6.14 -12.28 31.16
CA MET A 484 -7.12 -11.69 32.08
C MET A 484 -8.40 -12.54 32.22
N GLY A 485 -8.51 -13.68 31.52
CA GLY A 485 -9.66 -14.59 31.59
C GLY A 485 -10.89 -14.12 30.81
N VAL A 486 -10.75 -13.11 29.94
CA VAL A 486 -11.84 -12.62 29.08
C VAL A 486 -11.79 -13.39 27.76
N THR A 487 -12.77 -14.28 27.54
CA THR A 487 -12.94 -14.94 26.24
C THR A 487 -13.71 -14.03 25.30
N VAL A 488 -13.10 -13.64 24.18
CA VAL A 488 -13.84 -13.14 23.01
C VAL A 488 -14.61 -14.33 22.46
N ALA A 489 -15.93 -14.35 22.65
CA ALA A 489 -16.79 -15.48 22.33
C ALA A 489 -17.76 -15.10 21.19
N VAL A 490 -18.02 -16.01 20.26
CA VAL A 490 -18.92 -15.77 19.13
C VAL A 490 -20.39 -15.77 19.56
N ARG A 491 -21.10 -14.67 19.31
CA ARG A 491 -22.55 -14.70 19.14
C ARG A 491 -22.86 -15.53 17.90
N ALA A 492 -23.48 -16.69 18.09
CA ALA A 492 -23.92 -17.51 16.97
C ALA A 492 -24.78 -16.67 16.01
N LYS A 493 -24.28 -16.43 14.79
CA LYS A 493 -25.03 -15.87 13.64
C LYS A 493 -26.35 -16.65 13.58
N HIS A 494 -27.46 -16.02 13.97
CA HIS A 494 -28.78 -16.59 13.76
C HIS A 494 -28.97 -16.66 12.24
N LYS A 495 -28.84 -17.87 11.68
CA LYS A 495 -29.30 -18.15 10.32
C LYS A 495 -30.79 -17.78 10.28
N ARG A 496 -31.12 -16.69 9.59
CA ARG A 496 -32.44 -16.47 9.02
C ARG A 496 -32.31 -16.51 7.52
#